data_AF-A0A3M1VGW7-F1
#
_entry.id   AF-A0A3M1VGW7-F1
#
_cell.length_a   1.000
_cell.length_b   1.000
_cell.length_c   1.000
_cell.angle_alpha   90.00
_cell.angle_beta   90.00
_cell.angle_gamma   90.00
#
_symmetry.space_group_name_H-M   'P 1'
#
loop_
_entity.id
_entity.type
_entity.pdbx_description
1 polymer ?
#
loop_
_entity_poly.entity_id
_entity_poly.type
_entity_poly.pdbx_seq_one_letter_code
_entity_poly.pdbx_strand_id
1 'polypeptide(L)'
;MKILSKLLFVLIALQLCFYSSVARAQKKSLKICSKTIGSKTIVRARKNCKAKKGWQELDLSTLRGADGKDGANGKDGADGQLRIYGDGSAGSRTVSLSTTLGADGNYNYQFVDFTVNSGVTLTVRSGTIIRCSGTFTNNGTITVDTGANGGFTYNVNGSAVSLAANEPQPGHARRAAQNGEIGDNSLTRKGGKGGNGLTVEAASQLLAPGLYGGGGGGADGAGLQNIGSAGGGSFTVLAKQGIVNAGTISADGQTLFGGGGGGGIIILASKNSIDNTGAITAKGGNGDNSSSNQGAGGGGGGGIVHLLAPVISDTGTINVSGGLAGTAGAAGSVTANPRTGGGGGGGCGGSGGAGGQVNTAGDPGTAANGGDGYIFKTAADPTALF
;
A
#
# COMPACT_ATOMS: atom_id res chain seq x y z
N MET A 1 37.03 -21.46 -57.66
CA MET A 1 38.17 -22.40 -57.57
C MET A 1 39.52 -21.82 -57.12
N LYS A 2 39.82 -20.51 -57.26
CA LYS A 2 41.12 -19.92 -56.81
C LYS A 2 41.23 -19.58 -55.30
N ILE A 3 40.12 -19.55 -54.55
CA ILE A 3 40.12 -19.22 -53.11
C ILE A 3 40.38 -20.47 -52.24
N LEU A 4 39.86 -21.64 -52.63
CA LEU A 4 40.13 -22.91 -51.96
C LEU A 4 41.61 -23.33 -52.04
N SER A 5 42.29 -23.01 -53.16
CA SER A 5 43.72 -23.28 -53.37
C SER A 5 44.63 -22.48 -52.42
N LYS A 6 44.25 -21.24 -52.07
CA LYS A 6 45.02 -20.40 -51.14
C LYS A 6 44.81 -20.82 -49.69
N LEU A 7 43.59 -21.21 -49.31
CA LEU A 7 43.30 -21.69 -47.95
C LEU A 7 43.99 -23.04 -47.67
N LEU A 8 44.04 -23.93 -48.67
CA LEU A 8 44.71 -25.22 -48.57
C LEU A 8 46.24 -25.07 -48.45
N PHE A 9 46.85 -24.12 -49.17
CA PHE A 9 48.29 -23.81 -49.03
C PHE A 9 48.63 -23.23 -47.66
N VAL A 10 47.75 -22.41 -47.08
CA VAL A 10 47.94 -21.83 -45.74
C VAL A 10 47.79 -22.89 -44.65
N LEU A 11 46.83 -23.82 -44.78
CA LEU A 11 46.71 -24.94 -43.83
C LEU A 11 47.89 -25.90 -43.89
N ILE A 12 48.38 -26.24 -45.10
CA ILE A 12 49.55 -27.11 -45.28
C ILE A 12 50.82 -26.44 -44.73
N ALA A 13 50.97 -25.12 -44.91
CA ALA A 13 52.08 -24.37 -44.32
C ALA A 13 51.99 -24.31 -42.78
N LEU A 14 50.79 -24.19 -42.21
CA LEU A 14 50.59 -24.23 -40.75
C LEU A 14 50.91 -25.63 -40.18
N GLN A 15 50.49 -26.70 -40.84
CA GLN A 15 50.78 -28.08 -40.40
C GLN A 15 52.26 -28.43 -40.52
N LEU A 16 52.97 -28.00 -41.58
CA LEU A 16 54.42 -28.20 -41.72
C LEU A 16 55.22 -27.37 -40.70
N CYS A 17 54.75 -26.18 -40.32
CA CYS A 17 55.35 -25.39 -39.23
C CYS A 17 55.13 -26.01 -37.84
N PHE A 18 53.96 -26.62 -37.59
CA PHE A 18 53.72 -27.31 -36.32
C PHE A 18 54.52 -28.61 -36.22
N TYR A 19 54.58 -29.43 -37.27
CA TYR A 19 55.34 -30.70 -37.26
C TYR A 19 56.86 -30.52 -37.15
N SER A 20 57.42 -29.46 -37.73
CA SER A 20 58.87 -29.17 -37.62
C SER A 20 59.27 -28.58 -36.26
N SER A 21 58.32 -28.08 -35.46
CA SER A 21 58.58 -27.46 -34.16
C SER A 21 58.55 -28.42 -32.96
N VAL A 22 58.01 -29.63 -33.14
CA VAL A 22 57.98 -30.69 -32.10
C VAL A 22 59.20 -31.61 -32.17
N ALA A 23 59.96 -31.60 -33.27
CA ALA A 23 61.12 -32.47 -33.49
C ALA A 23 62.43 -31.69 -33.66
N ARG A 24 62.84 -30.92 -32.65
CA ARG A 24 64.23 -30.66 -32.21
C ARG A 24 64.27 -29.42 -31.32
N ALA A 25 64.36 -29.67 -30.02
CA ALA A 25 64.72 -28.68 -29.03
C ALA A 25 66.15 -28.16 -29.28
N GLN A 26 66.26 -26.96 -29.87
CA GLN A 26 67.38 -26.06 -29.64
C GLN A 26 66.83 -24.63 -29.53
N LYS A 27 66.87 -24.13 -28.29
CA LYS A 27 66.58 -22.76 -27.85
C LYS A 27 66.87 -21.68 -28.91
N LYS A 28 65.81 -20.97 -29.31
CA LYS A 28 65.77 -19.50 -29.43
C LYS A 28 64.30 -19.11 -29.60
N SER A 29 63.66 -18.71 -28.49
CA SER A 29 62.25 -18.30 -28.46
C SER A 29 62.00 -17.15 -29.45
N LEU A 30 61.35 -17.46 -30.58
CA LEU A 30 60.75 -16.41 -31.40
C LEU A 30 59.54 -15.88 -30.64
N LYS A 31 59.52 -14.56 -30.40
CA LYS A 31 58.38 -13.85 -29.84
C LYS A 31 57.55 -13.26 -30.98
N ILE A 32 56.24 -13.33 -30.86
CA ILE A 32 55.34 -12.59 -31.74
C ILE A 32 55.30 -11.15 -31.21
N CYS A 33 55.76 -10.20 -32.04
CA CYS A 33 55.77 -8.79 -31.73
C CYS A 33 54.68 -8.12 -32.57
N SER A 34 53.76 -7.38 -31.93
CA SER A 34 52.82 -6.50 -32.62
C SER A 34 53.14 -5.04 -32.31
N LYS A 35 52.85 -4.16 -33.26
CA LYS A 35 52.90 -2.72 -33.06
C LYS A 35 51.73 -2.07 -33.79
N THR A 36 50.98 -1.25 -33.07
CA THR A 36 49.91 -0.43 -33.63
C THR A 36 50.48 0.95 -33.99
N ILE A 37 50.24 1.39 -35.22
CA ILE A 37 50.60 2.72 -35.72
C ILE A 37 49.35 3.31 -36.36
N GLY A 38 48.77 4.34 -35.75
CA GLY A 38 47.44 4.82 -36.14
C GLY A 38 46.37 3.74 -35.99
N SER A 39 45.55 3.52 -37.03
CA SER A 39 44.49 2.50 -37.07
C SER A 39 44.95 1.11 -37.54
N LYS A 40 46.26 0.93 -37.80
CA LYS A 40 46.80 -0.31 -38.36
C LYS A 40 47.65 -1.06 -37.34
N THR A 41 47.49 -2.39 -37.29
CA THR A 41 48.29 -3.27 -36.43
C THR A 41 49.21 -4.15 -37.28
N ILE A 42 50.50 -4.07 -37.02
CA ILE A 42 51.53 -4.85 -37.75
C ILE A 42 52.08 -5.93 -36.82
N VAL A 43 52.16 -7.18 -37.30
CA VAL A 43 52.58 -8.34 -36.49
C VAL A 43 53.75 -9.08 -37.16
N ARG A 44 54.78 -9.48 -36.38
CA ARG A 44 55.89 -10.30 -36.88
C ARG A 44 56.51 -11.19 -35.79
N ALA A 45 56.91 -12.41 -36.14
CA ALA A 45 57.67 -13.29 -35.25
C ALA A 45 59.18 -12.98 -35.34
N ARG A 46 59.81 -12.57 -34.23
CA ARG A 46 61.24 -12.24 -34.14
C ARG A 46 61.83 -12.65 -32.79
N LYS A 47 63.16 -12.77 -32.70
CA LYS A 47 63.85 -13.04 -31.43
C LYS A 47 63.82 -11.84 -30.46
N ASN A 48 63.66 -10.60 -30.96
CA ASN A 48 63.59 -9.38 -30.16
C ASN A 48 62.69 -8.32 -30.83
N CYS A 49 61.83 -7.66 -30.06
CA CYS A 49 60.85 -6.67 -30.53
C CYS A 49 61.38 -5.22 -30.61
N LYS A 50 62.64 -4.96 -30.20
CA LYS A 50 63.20 -3.59 -30.10
C LYS A 50 63.81 -3.02 -31.40
N ALA A 51 63.97 -3.80 -32.47
CA ALA A 51 64.62 -3.34 -33.71
C ALA A 51 63.64 -2.63 -34.67
N LYS A 52 63.95 -1.38 -35.05
CA LYS A 52 63.04 -0.49 -35.82
C LYS A 52 62.99 -0.69 -37.35
N LYS A 53 63.79 -1.59 -37.97
CA LYS A 53 63.81 -1.77 -39.44
C LYS A 53 63.08 -3.05 -39.92
N GLY A 54 62.33 -2.91 -41.02
CA GLY A 54 61.80 -4.01 -41.85
C GLY A 54 60.44 -4.59 -41.43
N TRP A 55 59.46 -3.77 -41.06
CA TRP A 55 58.08 -4.25 -40.83
C TRP A 55 57.37 -4.43 -42.19
N GLN A 56 56.67 -5.56 -42.38
CA GLN A 56 55.74 -5.75 -43.51
C GLN A 56 54.34 -5.46 -43.01
N GLU A 57 53.68 -4.50 -43.62
CA GLU A 57 52.36 -4.00 -43.23
C GLU A 57 51.27 -5.00 -43.66
N LEU A 58 50.47 -5.48 -42.71
CA LEU A 58 49.27 -6.25 -42.99
C LEU A 58 48.07 -5.38 -42.63
N ASP A 59 47.39 -4.85 -43.65
CA ASP A 59 46.26 -3.96 -43.45
C ASP A 59 44.98 -4.75 -43.10
N LEU A 60 44.74 -4.91 -41.79
CA LEU A 60 43.57 -5.60 -41.24
C LEU A 60 42.25 -4.86 -41.52
N SER A 61 42.28 -3.61 -42.00
CA SER A 61 41.07 -2.87 -42.36
C SER A 61 40.31 -3.51 -43.53
N THR A 62 41.01 -4.28 -44.36
CA THR A 62 40.42 -5.03 -45.48
C THR A 62 39.75 -6.36 -45.08
N LEU A 63 39.87 -6.77 -43.81
CA LEU A 63 39.32 -8.03 -43.29
C LEU A 63 38.10 -7.84 -42.37
N ARG A 64 37.76 -6.61 -41.99
CA ARG A 64 36.47 -6.33 -41.33
C ARG A 64 35.40 -6.21 -42.42
N GLY A 65 34.55 -7.23 -42.54
CA GLY A 65 33.27 -7.07 -43.24
C GLY A 65 32.48 -5.93 -42.57
N ALA A 66 31.63 -5.24 -43.33
CA ALA A 66 30.76 -4.22 -42.76
C ALA A 66 29.96 -4.80 -41.60
N ASP A 67 29.91 -4.09 -40.47
CA ASP A 67 29.06 -4.47 -39.36
C ASP A 67 27.62 -4.58 -39.90
N GLY A 68 26.92 -5.67 -39.58
CA GLY A 68 25.52 -5.85 -40.01
C GLY A 68 24.68 -4.69 -39.47
N LYS A 69 23.72 -4.20 -40.26
CA LYS A 69 22.75 -3.22 -39.74
C LYS A 69 22.05 -3.86 -38.55
N ASP A 70 22.00 -3.15 -37.43
CA ASP A 70 21.14 -3.51 -36.31
C ASP A 70 19.70 -3.67 -36.83
N GLY A 71 19.00 -4.68 -36.31
CA GLY A 71 17.58 -4.84 -36.61
C GLY A 71 16.80 -3.60 -36.15
N ALA A 72 15.69 -3.29 -36.82
CA ALA A 72 14.79 -2.26 -36.31
C ALA A 72 14.34 -2.64 -34.89
N ASN A 73 14.39 -1.66 -33.97
CA ASN A 73 13.82 -1.84 -32.65
C ASN A 73 12.35 -2.29 -32.79
N GLY A 74 11.91 -3.20 -31.92
CA GLY A 74 10.49 -3.57 -31.86
C GLY A 74 9.62 -2.33 -31.57
N LYS A 75 8.33 -2.38 -31.93
CA LYS A 75 7.39 -1.35 -31.48
C LYS A 75 7.40 -1.31 -29.96
N ASP A 76 7.58 -0.12 -29.40
CA ASP A 76 7.34 0.12 -27.98
C ASP A 76 5.90 -0.33 -27.66
N GLY A 77 5.73 -1.11 -26.61
CA GLY A 77 4.40 -1.52 -26.16
C GLY A 77 3.56 -0.30 -25.78
N ALA A 78 2.22 -0.42 -25.85
CA ALA A 78 1.33 0.63 -25.37
C ALA A 78 1.77 1.08 -23.96
N ASP A 79 2.00 2.38 -23.83
CA ASP A 79 2.73 3.02 -22.75
C ASP A 79 2.24 2.59 -21.36
N GLY A 80 3.16 2.43 -20.40
CA GLY A 80 2.90 1.89 -19.06
C GLY A 80 1.82 2.65 -18.27
N GLN A 81 1.56 3.90 -18.65
CA GLN A 81 0.55 4.79 -18.07
C GLN A 81 -0.90 4.30 -18.17
N LEU A 82 -1.27 3.51 -19.19
CA LEU A 82 -2.68 3.06 -19.31
C LEU A 82 -3.01 1.83 -18.45
N ARG A 83 -1.99 1.15 -17.90
CA ARG A 83 -2.19 -0.05 -17.06
C ARG A 83 -2.71 0.28 -15.66
N ILE A 84 -2.67 1.55 -15.23
CA ILE A 84 -3.17 1.97 -13.92
C ILE A 84 -4.67 1.69 -13.75
N TYR A 85 -5.44 1.80 -14.84
CA TYR A 85 -6.87 1.50 -14.89
C TYR A 85 -7.15 0.02 -15.15
N GLY A 86 -6.11 -0.82 -15.18
CA GLY A 86 -6.21 -2.24 -15.46
C GLY A 86 -6.19 -2.60 -16.93
N ASP A 87 -5.94 -3.88 -17.17
CA ASP A 87 -5.77 -4.45 -18.51
C ASP A 87 -7.01 -5.21 -19.01
N GLY A 88 -8.05 -5.32 -18.17
CA GLY A 88 -9.28 -6.04 -18.49
C GLY A 88 -9.14 -7.56 -18.49
N SER A 89 -8.03 -8.12 -18.01
CA SER A 89 -7.77 -9.56 -18.02
C SER A 89 -8.76 -10.39 -17.18
N ALA A 90 -9.50 -9.79 -16.25
CA ALA A 90 -10.58 -10.43 -15.50
C ALA A 90 -11.95 -10.38 -16.21
N GLY A 91 -12.03 -9.77 -17.40
CA GLY A 91 -13.29 -9.55 -18.13
C GLY A 91 -14.22 -8.56 -17.42
N SER A 92 -15.47 -8.49 -17.84
CA SER A 92 -16.49 -7.71 -17.13
C SER A 92 -17.08 -8.54 -15.97
N ARG A 93 -17.32 -7.91 -14.83
CA ARG A 93 -17.90 -8.55 -13.63
C ARG A 93 -19.18 -7.86 -13.22
N THR A 94 -20.21 -8.66 -12.94
CA THR A 94 -21.47 -8.21 -12.34
C THR A 94 -21.70 -8.95 -11.03
N VAL A 95 -21.88 -8.23 -9.94
CA VAL A 95 -22.25 -8.77 -8.64
C VAL A 95 -23.77 -8.73 -8.55
N SER A 96 -24.41 -9.89 -8.76
CA SER A 96 -25.86 -10.07 -8.74
C SER A 96 -26.38 -10.73 -7.47
N LEU A 97 -25.49 -11.23 -6.60
CA LEU A 97 -25.79 -11.80 -5.30
C LEU A 97 -24.76 -11.28 -4.29
N SER A 98 -25.18 -11.11 -3.03
CA SER A 98 -24.28 -10.65 -1.98
C SER A 98 -23.12 -11.63 -1.79
N THR A 99 -21.89 -11.11 -1.73
CA THR A 99 -20.68 -11.94 -1.73
C THR A 99 -19.47 -11.15 -1.22
N THR A 100 -18.38 -11.85 -0.92
CA THR A 100 -17.06 -11.25 -0.68
C THR A 100 -16.23 -11.33 -1.95
N LEU A 101 -15.61 -10.21 -2.35
CA LEU A 101 -14.71 -10.20 -3.51
C LEU A 101 -13.52 -11.15 -3.28
N GLY A 102 -13.28 -12.04 -4.24
CA GLY A 102 -12.23 -13.07 -4.17
C GLY A 102 -12.62 -14.33 -3.38
N ALA A 103 -13.88 -14.48 -2.93
CA ALA A 103 -14.35 -15.72 -2.30
C ALA A 103 -14.31 -16.94 -3.24
N ASP A 104 -14.32 -16.69 -4.55
CA ASP A 104 -14.13 -17.65 -5.64
C ASP A 104 -12.65 -18.05 -5.86
N GLY A 105 -11.73 -17.49 -5.06
CA GLY A 105 -10.29 -17.67 -5.22
C GLY A 105 -9.69 -16.81 -6.35
N ASN A 106 -10.49 -15.97 -7.00
CA ASN A 106 -10.01 -15.07 -8.05
C ASN A 106 -9.62 -13.71 -7.46
N TYR A 107 -8.31 -13.46 -7.41
CA TYR A 107 -7.72 -12.21 -6.92
C TYR A 107 -7.29 -11.25 -8.04
N ASN A 108 -7.65 -11.56 -9.30
CA ASN A 108 -7.42 -10.65 -10.41
C ASN A 108 -8.52 -9.58 -10.46
N TYR A 109 -8.21 -8.39 -9.94
CA TYR A 109 -9.16 -7.26 -9.90
C TYR A 109 -8.98 -6.27 -11.06
N GLN A 110 -8.58 -6.79 -12.22
CA GLN A 110 -8.35 -6.04 -13.47
C GLN A 110 -9.52 -6.25 -14.45
N PHE A 111 -10.61 -5.50 -14.29
CA PHE A 111 -11.84 -5.70 -15.05
C PHE A 111 -11.92 -4.84 -16.30
N VAL A 112 -12.78 -5.23 -17.23
CA VAL A 112 -13.27 -4.32 -18.29
C VAL A 112 -14.28 -3.38 -17.66
N ASP A 113 -15.46 -3.90 -17.31
CA ASP A 113 -16.46 -3.19 -16.51
C ASP A 113 -16.72 -3.92 -15.18
N PHE A 114 -17.04 -3.19 -14.13
CA PHE A 114 -17.41 -3.77 -12.84
C PHE A 114 -18.73 -3.16 -12.34
N THR A 115 -19.75 -4.00 -12.15
CA THR A 115 -21.08 -3.57 -11.70
C THR A 115 -21.48 -4.27 -10.41
N VAL A 116 -21.95 -3.50 -9.43
CA VAL A 116 -22.68 -4.01 -8.25
C VAL A 116 -24.15 -3.66 -8.42
N ASN A 117 -25.02 -4.67 -8.48
CA ASN A 117 -26.45 -4.46 -8.69
C ASN A 117 -27.13 -3.82 -7.48
N SER A 118 -28.30 -3.22 -7.70
CA SER A 118 -29.13 -2.74 -6.59
C SER A 118 -29.60 -3.90 -5.71
N GLY A 119 -29.70 -3.64 -4.39
CA GLY A 119 -30.17 -4.62 -3.40
C GLY A 119 -29.17 -5.71 -3.01
N VAL A 120 -27.92 -5.67 -3.51
CA VAL A 120 -26.86 -6.62 -3.14
C VAL A 120 -25.74 -5.95 -2.34
N THR A 121 -25.08 -6.74 -1.49
CA THR A 121 -23.90 -6.31 -0.72
C THR A 121 -22.64 -7.00 -1.22
N LEU A 122 -21.68 -6.21 -1.69
CA LEU A 122 -20.32 -6.67 -1.95
C LEU A 122 -19.43 -6.33 -0.75
N THR A 123 -18.91 -7.34 -0.06
CA THR A 123 -17.85 -7.15 0.92
C THR A 123 -16.49 -7.16 0.23
N VAL A 124 -15.65 -6.18 0.51
CA VAL A 124 -14.26 -6.13 0.04
C VAL A 124 -13.31 -6.09 1.23
N ARG A 125 -12.17 -6.77 1.12
CA ARG A 125 -11.14 -6.70 2.17
C ARG A 125 -10.47 -5.32 2.14
N SER A 126 -10.02 -4.85 3.29
CA SER A 126 -9.20 -3.63 3.38
C SER A 126 -7.98 -3.71 2.45
N GLY A 127 -7.68 -2.62 1.75
CA GLY A 127 -6.63 -2.51 0.74
C GLY A 127 -7.00 -3.03 -0.64
N THR A 128 -8.28 -3.37 -0.88
CA THR A 128 -8.75 -3.75 -2.21
C THR A 128 -8.63 -2.58 -3.18
N ILE A 129 -7.98 -2.84 -4.32
CA ILE A 129 -7.93 -1.92 -5.46
C ILE A 129 -8.65 -2.59 -6.65
N ILE A 130 -9.79 -2.02 -7.06
CA ILE A 130 -10.50 -2.41 -8.27
C ILE A 130 -10.02 -1.53 -9.42
N ARG A 131 -9.66 -2.14 -10.53
CA ARG A 131 -9.22 -1.45 -11.74
C ARG A 131 -10.15 -1.82 -12.90
N CYS A 132 -10.66 -0.81 -13.60
CA CYS A 132 -11.58 -0.97 -14.73
C CYS A 132 -11.05 -0.25 -15.97
N SER A 133 -10.76 -0.99 -17.05
CA SER A 133 -10.39 -0.38 -18.34
C SER A 133 -11.59 0.27 -19.04
N GLY A 134 -12.81 -0.04 -18.58
CA GLY A 134 -14.08 0.59 -18.87
C GLY A 134 -14.62 1.36 -17.65
N THR A 135 -15.83 1.02 -17.21
CA THR A 135 -16.60 1.74 -16.19
C THR A 135 -16.72 0.94 -14.90
N PHE A 136 -16.73 1.64 -13.77
CA PHE A 136 -17.16 1.08 -12.48
C PHE A 136 -18.54 1.64 -12.12
N THR A 137 -19.48 0.76 -11.80
CA THR A 137 -20.86 1.12 -11.44
C THR A 137 -21.26 0.46 -10.13
N ASN A 138 -21.57 1.26 -9.10
CA ASN A 138 -22.15 0.77 -7.86
C ASN A 138 -23.60 1.24 -7.70
N ASN A 139 -24.55 0.31 -7.76
CA ASN A 139 -25.97 0.55 -7.45
C ASN A 139 -26.39 -0.11 -6.12
N GLY A 140 -25.52 -0.92 -5.51
CA GLY A 140 -25.80 -1.70 -4.30
C GLY A 140 -25.07 -1.16 -3.08
N THR A 141 -24.67 -2.04 -2.19
CA THR A 141 -23.85 -1.71 -1.01
C THR A 141 -22.47 -2.33 -1.15
N ILE A 142 -21.43 -1.53 -0.93
CA ILE A 142 -20.05 -2.00 -0.79
C ILE A 142 -19.64 -1.78 0.65
N THR A 143 -19.30 -2.86 1.35
CA THR A 143 -18.76 -2.81 2.72
C THR A 143 -17.28 -3.16 2.68
N VAL A 144 -16.44 -2.27 3.21
CA VAL A 144 -15.01 -2.49 3.32
C VAL A 144 -14.72 -3.05 4.71
N ASP A 145 -14.09 -4.23 4.77
CA ASP A 145 -13.65 -4.82 6.04
C ASP A 145 -12.67 -3.88 6.76
N THR A 146 -12.63 -3.96 8.09
CA THR A 146 -11.68 -3.18 8.90
C THR A 146 -10.22 -3.46 8.54
N GLY A 147 -9.37 -2.44 8.67
CA GLY A 147 -7.94 -2.55 8.35
C GLY A 147 -7.06 -2.72 9.58
N ALA A 148 -7.15 -1.80 10.55
CA ALA A 148 -6.26 -1.76 11.71
C ALA A 148 -6.93 -2.36 12.95
N ASN A 149 -6.23 -3.24 13.65
CA ASN A 149 -6.73 -3.83 14.89
C ASN A 149 -6.72 -2.82 16.05
N GLY A 150 -7.72 -2.92 16.92
CA GLY A 150 -7.74 -2.21 18.19
C GLY A 150 -6.69 -2.72 19.18
N GLY A 151 -6.50 -1.97 20.25
CA GLY A 151 -5.62 -2.35 21.34
C GLY A 151 -6.15 -3.55 22.11
N PHE A 152 -5.30 -4.16 22.92
CA PHE A 152 -5.70 -5.23 23.81
C PHE A 152 -4.94 -5.12 25.12
N THR A 153 -5.62 -5.33 26.25
CA THR A 153 -4.99 -5.38 27.57
C THR A 153 -5.28 -6.73 28.23
N TYR A 154 -4.28 -7.39 28.82
CA TYR A 154 -4.53 -8.62 29.58
C TYR A 154 -4.97 -8.32 31.01
N ASN A 155 -5.78 -9.21 31.57
CA ASN A 155 -6.23 -9.14 32.96
C ASN A 155 -5.04 -9.13 33.91
N VAL A 156 -4.90 -8.02 34.65
CA VAL A 156 -4.10 -8.03 35.87
C VAL A 156 -4.99 -8.54 36.99
N ASN A 157 -4.53 -9.55 37.72
CA ASN A 157 -4.99 -9.70 39.09
C ASN A 157 -4.32 -8.58 39.90
N GLY A 158 -4.98 -8.00 40.91
CA GLY A 158 -4.55 -6.77 41.60
C GLY A 158 -3.15 -6.78 42.25
N SER A 159 -2.39 -7.88 42.13
CA SER A 159 -1.03 -8.04 42.64
C SER A 159 0.02 -8.43 41.58
N ALA A 160 -0.32 -8.52 40.28
CA ALA A 160 0.61 -8.94 39.23
C ALA A 160 0.80 -7.88 38.12
N VAL A 161 2.06 -7.66 37.73
CA VAL A 161 2.48 -6.80 36.61
C VAL A 161 1.95 -7.39 35.29
N SER A 162 1.23 -6.60 34.49
CA SER A 162 0.84 -7.02 33.13
C SER A 162 2.05 -7.00 32.21
N LEU A 163 2.34 -8.12 31.54
CA LEU A 163 3.42 -8.23 30.54
C LEU A 163 2.89 -8.38 29.10
N ALA A 164 1.57 -8.42 28.89
CA ALA A 164 0.98 -8.53 27.56
C ALA A 164 -0.12 -7.49 27.37
N ALA A 165 0.23 -6.36 26.75
CA ALA A 165 -0.72 -5.43 26.17
C ALA A 165 -0.32 -5.21 24.71
N ASN A 166 -1.28 -5.29 23.79
CA ASN A 166 -1.08 -4.85 22.43
C ASN A 166 -1.54 -3.40 22.34
N GLU A 167 -0.67 -2.56 21.82
CA GLU A 167 -1.07 -1.20 21.46
C GLU A 167 -1.98 -1.24 20.22
N PRO A 168 -2.96 -0.32 20.12
CA PRO A 168 -3.76 -0.19 18.92
C PRO A 168 -2.89 0.06 17.69
N GLN A 169 -3.27 -0.50 16.55
CA GLN A 169 -2.57 -0.21 15.31
C GLN A 169 -2.90 1.21 14.84
N PRO A 170 -1.91 2.03 14.44
CA PRO A 170 -2.15 3.43 14.05
C PRO A 170 -2.94 3.58 12.76
N GLY A 171 -2.97 2.57 11.89
CA GLY A 171 -3.48 2.72 10.52
C GLY A 171 -2.72 3.84 9.79
N HIS A 172 -3.46 4.78 9.18
CA HIS A 172 -2.89 6.00 8.59
C HIS A 172 -2.77 7.19 9.56
N ALA A 173 -3.06 7.02 10.85
CA ALA A 173 -2.86 8.08 11.82
C ALA A 173 -1.36 8.38 12.03
N ARG A 174 -1.02 9.64 12.33
CA ARG A 174 0.34 10.05 12.75
C ARG A 174 0.77 9.45 14.09
N ARG A 175 -0.19 9.01 14.90
CA ARG A 175 0.03 8.32 16.18
C ARG A 175 -1.14 7.39 16.47
N ALA A 176 -0.84 6.21 16.99
CA ALA A 176 -1.84 5.30 17.51
C ALA A 176 -2.63 5.91 18.70
N ALA A 177 -3.83 5.39 18.90
CA ALA A 177 -4.54 5.58 20.16
C ALA A 177 -3.79 4.86 21.30
N GLN A 178 -4.14 5.16 22.54
CA GLN A 178 -3.59 4.50 23.71
C GLN A 178 -4.70 3.78 24.49
N ASN A 179 -4.32 2.68 25.14
CA ASN A 179 -5.18 1.99 26.10
C ASN A 179 -5.33 2.85 27.37
N GLY A 180 -6.42 2.63 28.12
CA GLY A 180 -6.56 3.20 29.47
C GLY A 180 -5.54 2.61 30.46
N GLU A 181 -5.14 3.38 31.46
CA GLU A 181 -4.29 2.88 32.55
C GLU A 181 -5.09 1.91 33.43
N ILE A 182 -4.55 0.71 33.68
CA ILE A 182 -5.18 -0.30 34.54
C ILE A 182 -4.53 -0.29 35.93
N GLY A 183 -5.31 -0.56 36.97
CA GLY A 183 -4.81 -0.83 38.32
C GLY A 183 -5.89 -0.75 39.40
N ASP A 184 -5.46 -0.71 40.64
CA ASP A 184 -6.37 -0.62 41.79
C ASP A 184 -6.94 0.79 42.00
N ASN A 185 -7.60 0.99 43.14
CA ASN A 185 -8.19 2.26 43.51
C ASN A 185 -7.26 3.23 44.26
N SER A 186 -5.98 2.91 44.43
CA SER A 186 -5.02 3.73 45.17
C SER A 186 -4.65 5.04 44.46
N LEU A 187 -4.70 5.06 43.13
CA LEU A 187 -4.47 6.27 42.31
C LEU A 187 -5.52 6.37 41.18
N THR A 188 -5.72 7.58 40.68
CA THR A 188 -6.48 7.84 39.46
C THR A 188 -5.93 7.03 38.29
N ARG A 189 -6.82 6.36 37.55
CA ARG A 189 -6.51 5.68 36.30
C ARG A 189 -6.76 6.64 35.14
N LYS A 190 -5.72 7.03 34.41
CA LYS A 190 -5.89 7.92 33.26
C LYS A 190 -6.54 7.18 32.09
N GLY A 191 -7.41 7.90 31.38
CA GLY A 191 -7.89 7.44 30.08
C GLY A 191 -6.78 7.49 29.03
N GLY A 192 -6.91 6.63 28.01
CA GLY A 192 -6.01 6.59 26.88
C GLY A 192 -6.12 7.85 26.02
N LYS A 193 -4.99 8.33 25.50
CA LYS A 193 -5.00 9.41 24.49
C LYS A 193 -5.56 8.89 23.17
N GLY A 194 -6.30 9.73 22.46
CA GLY A 194 -6.74 9.44 21.10
C GLY A 194 -5.57 9.42 20.10
N GLY A 195 -5.80 8.74 18.98
CA GLY A 195 -4.91 8.74 17.82
C GLY A 195 -4.85 10.11 17.17
N ASN A 196 -3.70 10.47 16.61
CA ASN A 196 -3.53 11.78 15.94
C ASN A 196 -3.76 11.60 14.44
N GLY A 197 -4.79 12.23 13.89
CA GLY A 197 -5.11 12.15 12.47
C GLY A 197 -4.01 12.74 11.58
N LEU A 198 -4.10 12.48 10.28
CA LEU A 198 -3.27 13.13 9.28
C LEU A 198 -3.56 14.63 9.25
N THR A 199 -2.55 15.41 8.85
CA THR A 199 -2.81 16.79 8.45
C THR A 199 -3.54 16.79 7.11
N VAL A 200 -4.25 17.88 6.80
CA VAL A 200 -4.95 18.01 5.53
C VAL A 200 -4.01 17.84 4.32
N GLU A 201 -2.77 18.33 4.42
CA GLU A 201 -1.77 18.20 3.37
C GLU A 201 -1.37 16.75 3.16
N ALA A 202 -1.02 16.02 4.23
CA ALA A 202 -0.66 14.61 4.14
C ALA A 202 -1.83 13.75 3.62
N ALA A 203 -3.04 14.03 4.10
CA ALA A 203 -4.26 13.33 3.66
C ALA A 203 -4.55 13.56 2.17
N SER A 204 -4.32 14.77 1.66
CA SER A 204 -4.56 15.10 0.24
C SER A 204 -3.60 14.40 -0.74
N GLN A 205 -2.45 13.94 -0.25
CA GLN A 205 -1.42 13.24 -1.06
C GLN A 205 -1.56 11.72 -0.99
N LEU A 206 -2.50 11.19 -0.20
CA LEU A 206 -2.65 9.76 0.03
C LEU A 206 -3.52 9.13 -1.07
N LEU A 207 -2.86 8.60 -2.10
CA LEU A 207 -3.52 7.96 -3.25
C LEU A 207 -3.53 6.43 -3.19
N ALA A 208 -2.62 5.83 -2.43
CA ALA A 208 -2.45 4.38 -2.30
C ALA A 208 -2.33 3.96 -0.82
N PRO A 209 -3.45 3.91 -0.08
CA PRO A 209 -3.44 3.65 1.36
C PRO A 209 -2.96 2.23 1.74
N GLY A 210 -2.85 1.30 0.80
CA GLY A 210 -2.45 -0.07 1.10
C GLY A 210 -3.48 -0.77 2.00
N LEU A 211 -3.05 -1.72 2.84
CA LEU A 211 -3.96 -2.58 3.63
C LEU A 211 -4.69 -1.89 4.77
N TYR A 212 -4.16 -0.79 5.29
CA TYR A 212 -4.73 -0.13 6.47
C TYR A 212 -5.56 1.08 6.05
N GLY A 213 -6.66 1.32 6.75
CA GLY A 213 -7.44 2.55 6.69
C GLY A 213 -7.26 3.36 7.98
N GLY A 214 -8.34 3.50 8.75
CA GLY A 214 -8.30 4.14 10.05
C GLY A 214 -7.57 3.30 11.10
N GLY A 215 -7.01 3.96 12.10
CA GLY A 215 -6.37 3.32 13.25
C GLY A 215 -7.37 2.67 14.20
N GLY A 216 -6.93 1.66 14.93
CA GLY A 216 -7.73 1.03 15.99
C GLY A 216 -7.85 1.93 17.24
N GLY A 217 -8.93 1.74 18.00
CA GLY A 217 -9.12 2.34 19.31
C GLY A 217 -8.32 1.63 20.40
N GLY A 218 -8.07 2.33 21.50
CA GLY A 218 -7.52 1.79 22.74
C GLY A 218 -8.49 0.88 23.46
N ALA A 219 -7.99 -0.15 24.13
CA ALA A 219 -8.79 -0.96 25.02
C ALA A 219 -9.19 -0.18 26.28
N ASP A 220 -10.41 -0.41 26.73
CA ASP A 220 -10.84 -0.25 28.12
C ASP A 220 -11.11 -1.65 28.70
N GLY A 221 -11.36 -1.72 30.01
CA GLY A 221 -11.67 -2.97 30.70
C GLY A 221 -10.53 -3.60 31.50
N ALA A 222 -10.94 -4.17 32.64
CA ALA A 222 -10.25 -5.22 33.35
C ALA A 222 -11.18 -6.45 33.34
N GLY A 223 -11.13 -7.25 32.28
CA GLY A 223 -11.91 -8.48 32.12
C GLY A 223 -11.68 -9.22 30.80
N LEU A 224 -12.68 -9.94 30.31
CA LEU A 224 -12.63 -10.62 28.99
C LEU A 224 -13.01 -9.67 27.82
N GLN A 225 -13.37 -8.42 28.11
CA GLN A 225 -13.79 -7.41 27.12
C GLN A 225 -12.70 -6.38 26.79
N ASN A 226 -11.43 -6.75 27.00
CA ASN A 226 -10.29 -5.84 26.94
C ASN A 226 -9.78 -5.56 25.52
N ILE A 227 -10.67 -5.30 24.56
CA ILE A 227 -10.28 -4.97 23.18
C ILE A 227 -10.73 -3.56 22.82
N GLY A 228 -9.89 -2.82 22.13
CA GLY A 228 -10.32 -1.61 21.43
C GLY A 228 -11.00 -1.96 20.11
N SER A 229 -11.80 -1.04 19.59
CA SER A 229 -12.48 -1.23 18.31
C SER A 229 -11.50 -1.17 17.13
N ALA A 230 -11.73 -1.98 16.09
CA ALA A 230 -10.89 -1.93 14.88
C ALA A 230 -11.21 -0.71 14.00
N GLY A 231 -10.20 -0.17 13.33
CA GLY A 231 -10.34 0.95 12.40
C GLY A 231 -10.86 0.52 11.03
N GLY A 232 -11.59 1.40 10.37
CA GLY A 232 -12.19 1.18 9.05
C GLY A 232 -11.14 0.85 7.99
N GLY A 233 -11.55 0.13 6.94
CA GLY A 233 -10.65 -0.30 5.89
C GLY A 233 -10.29 0.77 4.86
N SER A 234 -9.44 0.40 3.93
CA SER A 234 -9.11 1.19 2.75
C SER A 234 -9.67 0.55 1.48
N PHE A 235 -10.18 1.36 0.56
CA PHE A 235 -10.72 0.92 -0.72
C PHE A 235 -10.41 1.92 -1.83
N THR A 236 -9.97 1.41 -2.97
CA THR A 236 -9.62 2.24 -4.13
C THR A 236 -10.25 1.70 -5.41
N VAL A 237 -10.82 2.59 -6.21
CA VAL A 237 -11.35 2.30 -7.55
C VAL A 237 -10.63 3.17 -8.56
N LEU A 238 -10.04 2.56 -9.57
CA LEU A 238 -9.40 3.22 -10.72
C LEU A 238 -10.16 2.83 -11.99
N ALA A 239 -10.89 3.76 -12.61
CA ALA A 239 -11.67 3.47 -13.82
C ALA A 239 -11.35 4.41 -14.98
N LYS A 240 -11.11 3.86 -16.16
CA LYS A 240 -10.71 4.65 -17.33
C LYS A 240 -11.87 5.48 -17.90
N GLN A 241 -13.08 4.93 -18.02
CA GLN A 241 -14.19 5.60 -18.69
C GLN A 241 -15.09 6.41 -17.75
N GLY A 242 -15.24 5.96 -16.51
CA GLY A 242 -16.04 6.65 -15.52
C GLY A 242 -16.29 5.81 -14.27
N ILE A 243 -16.69 6.49 -13.20
CA ILE A 243 -17.20 5.89 -11.97
C ILE A 243 -18.61 6.42 -11.74
N VAL A 244 -19.58 5.52 -11.57
CA VAL A 244 -20.95 5.86 -11.16
C VAL A 244 -21.23 5.21 -9.81
N ASN A 245 -21.51 6.02 -8.80
CA ASN A 245 -21.94 5.55 -7.47
C ASN A 245 -23.36 6.06 -7.18
N ALA A 246 -24.35 5.20 -7.39
CA ALA A 246 -25.74 5.41 -6.96
C ALA A 246 -26.09 4.63 -5.68
N GLY A 247 -25.22 3.71 -5.28
CA GLY A 247 -25.34 2.87 -4.09
C GLY A 247 -24.67 3.45 -2.84
N THR A 248 -24.32 2.58 -1.90
CA THR A 248 -23.55 2.92 -0.69
C THR A 248 -22.15 2.32 -0.77
N ILE A 249 -21.13 3.06 -0.33
CA ILE A 249 -19.78 2.56 -0.03
C ILE A 249 -19.46 2.92 1.42
N SER A 250 -19.20 1.93 2.28
CA SER A 250 -18.89 2.15 3.71
C SER A 250 -17.53 1.55 4.07
N ALA A 251 -16.68 2.38 4.67
CA ALA A 251 -15.42 2.02 5.29
C ALA A 251 -15.37 2.55 6.73
N ASP A 252 -16.48 2.48 7.46
CA ASP A 252 -16.60 3.05 8.80
C ASP A 252 -15.72 2.30 9.83
N GLY A 253 -15.27 3.02 10.85
CA GLY A 253 -14.61 2.44 12.02
C GLY A 253 -15.61 1.69 12.91
N GLN A 254 -15.14 0.63 13.59
CA GLN A 254 -16.01 -0.16 14.47
C GLN A 254 -16.41 0.60 15.74
N THR A 255 -17.60 0.25 16.22
CA THR A 255 -18.15 0.63 17.53
C THR A 255 -18.35 -0.64 18.35
N LEU A 256 -17.33 -1.04 19.10
CA LEU A 256 -17.37 -2.21 19.99
C LEU A 256 -17.07 -1.77 21.43
N PHE A 257 -15.96 -2.22 21.99
CA PHE A 257 -15.46 -1.86 23.32
C PHE A 257 -14.32 -0.85 23.20
N GLY A 258 -13.94 -0.23 24.32
CA GLY A 258 -12.82 0.71 24.32
C GLY A 258 -13.13 2.03 23.65
N GLY A 259 -12.07 2.61 23.11
CA GLY A 259 -12.20 3.70 22.15
C GLY A 259 -12.72 3.20 20.80
N GLY A 260 -13.48 4.05 20.12
CA GLY A 260 -13.99 3.78 18.79
C GLY A 260 -12.89 3.73 17.73
N GLY A 261 -13.07 2.92 16.68
CA GLY A 261 -12.11 2.80 15.58
C GLY A 261 -12.13 4.04 14.69
N GLY A 262 -10.97 4.45 14.14
CA GLY A 262 -10.91 5.53 13.16
C GLY A 262 -11.62 5.13 11.86
N GLY A 263 -12.22 6.09 11.15
CA GLY A 263 -12.82 5.87 9.84
C GLY A 263 -11.81 5.48 8.78
N GLY A 264 -12.26 4.77 7.76
CA GLY A 264 -11.44 4.24 6.68
C GLY A 264 -11.05 5.26 5.61
N ILE A 265 -10.56 4.75 4.48
CA ILE A 265 -10.12 5.57 3.34
C ILE A 265 -10.77 5.06 2.07
N ILE A 266 -11.47 5.95 1.35
CA ILE A 266 -12.11 5.63 0.07
C ILE A 266 -11.57 6.55 -1.00
N ILE A 267 -10.99 5.99 -2.06
CA ILE A 267 -10.43 6.75 -3.19
C ILE A 267 -11.12 6.29 -4.46
N LEU A 268 -11.82 7.21 -5.11
CA LEU A 268 -12.44 7.00 -6.42
C LEU A 268 -11.70 7.88 -7.41
N ALA A 269 -10.99 7.25 -8.35
CA ALA A 269 -10.24 7.96 -9.38
C ALA A 269 -10.65 7.51 -10.78
N SER A 270 -10.97 8.46 -11.64
CA SER A 270 -11.29 8.19 -13.04
C SER A 270 -10.59 9.12 -14.00
N LYS A 271 -10.15 8.58 -15.15
CA LYS A 271 -9.59 9.40 -16.23
C LYS A 271 -10.60 10.40 -16.80
N ASN A 272 -11.89 10.11 -16.71
CA ASN A 272 -12.91 10.88 -17.42
C ASN A 272 -13.90 11.54 -16.46
N SER A 273 -14.65 10.75 -15.68
CA SER A 273 -15.69 11.31 -14.80
C SER A 273 -16.00 10.47 -13.56
N ILE A 274 -16.49 11.14 -12.53
CA ILE A 274 -17.14 10.53 -11.36
C ILE A 274 -18.53 11.14 -11.23
N ASP A 275 -19.56 10.30 -11.12
CA ASP A 275 -20.92 10.69 -10.75
C ASP A 275 -21.34 9.98 -9.46
N ASN A 276 -21.43 10.73 -8.36
CA ASN A 276 -21.86 10.26 -7.06
C ASN A 276 -23.26 10.82 -6.76
N THR A 277 -24.27 9.96 -6.85
CA THR A 277 -25.66 10.22 -6.43
C THR A 277 -26.04 9.45 -5.17
N GLY A 278 -25.22 8.47 -4.78
CA GLY A 278 -25.40 7.62 -3.61
C GLY A 278 -24.72 8.12 -2.33
N ALA A 279 -24.38 7.20 -1.44
CA ALA A 279 -23.73 7.48 -0.16
C ALA A 279 -22.29 6.93 -0.11
N ILE A 280 -21.38 7.70 0.50
CA ILE A 280 -20.03 7.26 0.82
C ILE A 280 -19.78 7.58 2.30
N THR A 281 -19.45 6.57 3.11
CA THR A 281 -19.20 6.72 4.55
C THR A 281 -17.82 6.21 4.93
N ALA A 282 -17.08 7.03 5.67
CA ALA A 282 -15.82 6.67 6.30
C ALA A 282 -15.77 7.33 7.69
N LYS A 283 -16.82 7.10 8.50
CA LYS A 283 -16.99 7.68 9.82
C LYS A 283 -16.10 6.98 10.84
N GLY A 284 -15.72 7.71 11.89
CA GLY A 284 -15.20 7.09 13.10
C GLY A 284 -16.30 6.34 13.87
N GLY A 285 -15.92 5.26 14.55
CA GLY A 285 -16.80 4.53 15.46
C GLY A 285 -16.95 5.23 16.80
N ASN A 286 -18.03 4.94 17.53
CA ASN A 286 -18.25 5.53 18.86
C ASN A 286 -17.40 4.80 19.93
N GLY A 287 -17.03 5.52 20.98
CA GLY A 287 -16.42 4.93 22.17
C GLY A 287 -17.46 4.26 23.07
N ASP A 288 -17.02 3.27 23.86
CA ASP A 288 -17.90 2.56 24.78
C ASP A 288 -18.26 3.41 26.00
N ASN A 289 -19.44 3.16 26.58
CA ASN A 289 -19.86 3.83 27.80
C ASN A 289 -19.05 3.34 29.01
N SER A 290 -18.98 4.16 30.06
CA SER A 290 -18.40 3.71 31.33
C SER A 290 -19.22 2.57 31.94
N SER A 291 -18.55 1.67 32.64
CA SER A 291 -19.15 0.51 33.32
C SER A 291 -18.62 0.38 34.76
N SER A 292 -18.93 -0.72 35.45
CA SER A 292 -18.46 -0.97 36.82
C SER A 292 -16.95 -1.12 36.98
N ASN A 293 -16.19 -1.34 35.89
CA ASN A 293 -14.74 -1.53 35.93
C ASN A 293 -13.96 -0.58 35.01
N GLN A 294 -14.62 0.31 34.27
CA GLN A 294 -13.95 1.18 33.30
C GLN A 294 -14.57 2.58 33.14
N GLY A 295 -13.72 3.55 32.80
CA GLY A 295 -14.14 4.87 32.31
C GLY A 295 -14.67 4.81 30.88
N ALA A 296 -15.32 5.88 30.42
CA ALA A 296 -15.88 5.95 29.07
C ALA A 296 -14.79 6.03 27.98
N GLY A 297 -15.00 5.36 26.85
CA GLY A 297 -14.09 5.38 25.69
C GLY A 297 -14.20 6.64 24.83
N GLY A 298 -13.09 7.04 24.20
CA GLY A 298 -13.07 8.15 23.24
C GLY A 298 -13.61 7.74 21.86
N GLY A 299 -14.29 8.66 21.17
CA GLY A 299 -14.78 8.42 19.81
C GLY A 299 -13.66 8.35 18.76
N GLY A 300 -13.80 7.51 17.74
CA GLY A 300 -12.84 7.40 16.64
C GLY A 300 -12.86 8.63 15.72
N GLY A 301 -11.72 9.03 15.18
CA GLY A 301 -11.62 10.11 14.20
C GLY A 301 -12.18 9.71 12.84
N GLY A 302 -12.73 10.68 12.11
CA GLY A 302 -13.24 10.48 10.76
C GLY A 302 -12.16 10.07 9.74
N GLY A 303 -12.60 9.43 8.66
CA GLY A 303 -11.78 8.88 7.60
C GLY A 303 -11.42 9.89 6.50
N ILE A 304 -11.07 9.38 5.32
CA ILE A 304 -10.74 10.20 4.14
C ILE A 304 -11.55 9.70 2.95
N VAL A 305 -12.17 10.61 2.21
CA VAL A 305 -12.77 10.33 0.91
C VAL A 305 -12.13 11.23 -0.14
N HIS A 306 -11.58 10.65 -1.20
CA HIS A 306 -10.96 11.39 -2.30
C HIS A 306 -11.61 11.02 -3.63
N LEU A 307 -12.24 12.00 -4.27
CA LEU A 307 -12.76 11.94 -5.64
C LEU A 307 -11.77 12.64 -6.57
N LEU A 308 -11.27 11.95 -7.58
CA LEU A 308 -10.23 12.45 -8.49
C LEU A 308 -10.59 12.13 -9.96
N ALA A 309 -11.09 13.12 -10.69
CA ALA A 309 -11.40 13.00 -12.10
C ALA A 309 -11.51 14.39 -12.76
N PRO A 310 -11.35 14.52 -14.09
CA PRO A 310 -11.56 15.80 -14.77
C PRO A 310 -12.96 16.38 -14.58
N VAL A 311 -13.98 15.53 -14.47
CA VAL A 311 -15.37 15.93 -14.21
C VAL A 311 -15.90 15.18 -12.98
N ILE A 312 -16.36 15.90 -11.97
CA ILE A 312 -16.95 15.32 -10.75
C ILE A 312 -18.35 15.90 -10.55
N SER A 313 -19.37 15.05 -10.68
CA SER A 313 -20.74 15.29 -10.23
C SER A 313 -20.90 14.61 -8.88
N ASP A 314 -21.26 15.38 -7.85
CA ASP A 314 -21.49 14.85 -6.50
C ASP A 314 -22.74 15.49 -5.92
N THR A 315 -23.87 14.80 -6.10
CA THR A 315 -25.19 15.19 -5.57
C THR A 315 -25.63 14.27 -4.42
N GLY A 316 -24.86 13.23 -4.14
CA GLY A 316 -25.06 12.29 -3.05
C GLY A 316 -24.57 12.82 -1.70
N THR A 317 -24.36 11.90 -0.75
CA THR A 317 -23.86 12.23 0.60
C THR A 317 -22.49 11.61 0.84
N ILE A 318 -21.54 12.40 1.32
CA ILE A 318 -20.24 11.91 1.80
C ILE A 318 -20.14 12.22 3.30
N ASN A 319 -19.99 11.20 4.13
CA ASN A 319 -19.90 11.34 5.59
C ASN A 319 -18.55 10.82 6.12
N VAL A 320 -17.72 11.74 6.58
CA VAL A 320 -16.43 11.47 7.22
C VAL A 320 -16.43 11.96 8.68
N SER A 321 -17.57 11.99 9.35
CA SER A 321 -17.65 12.52 10.71
C SER A 321 -16.82 11.69 11.70
N GLY A 322 -16.37 12.34 12.77
CA GLY A 322 -15.90 11.62 13.96
C GLY A 322 -17.01 10.79 14.61
N GLY A 323 -16.61 9.83 15.42
CA GLY A 323 -17.47 9.07 16.32
C GLY A 323 -17.72 9.81 17.63
N LEU A 324 -18.84 9.51 18.28
CA LEU A 324 -19.19 10.06 19.57
C LEU A 324 -18.38 9.41 20.70
N ALA A 325 -18.09 10.19 21.73
CA ALA A 325 -17.53 9.68 22.97
C ALA A 325 -18.55 8.79 23.69
N GLY A 326 -18.03 7.84 24.46
CA GLY A 326 -18.83 7.14 25.45
C GLY A 326 -19.35 8.07 26.54
N THR A 327 -20.50 7.72 27.10
CA THR A 327 -21.12 8.43 28.21
C THR A 327 -20.43 8.05 29.51
N ALA A 328 -20.06 9.05 30.32
CA ALA A 328 -19.55 8.82 31.66
C ALA A 328 -20.67 8.32 32.60
N GLY A 329 -20.32 7.40 33.50
CA GLY A 329 -21.22 6.92 34.55
C GLY A 329 -21.46 7.95 35.65
N ALA A 330 -22.32 7.59 36.61
CA ALA A 330 -22.53 8.41 37.81
C ALA A 330 -21.29 8.39 38.72
N ALA A 331 -21.20 9.35 39.65
CA ALA A 331 -20.16 9.34 40.69
C ALA A 331 -20.17 8.01 41.46
N GLY A 332 -18.99 7.43 41.68
CA GLY A 332 -18.78 6.15 42.35
C GLY A 332 -19.24 4.93 41.57
N SER A 333 -19.62 5.04 40.29
CA SER A 333 -20.13 3.90 39.52
C SER A 333 -19.06 2.86 39.19
N VAL A 334 -17.78 3.23 39.20
CA VAL A 334 -16.67 2.29 38.94
C VAL A 334 -16.20 1.68 40.26
N THR A 335 -16.77 0.52 40.60
CA THR A 335 -16.59 -0.16 41.89
C THR A 335 -15.59 -1.31 41.85
N ALA A 336 -15.20 -1.80 40.67
CA ALA A 336 -14.31 -2.93 40.55
C ALA A 336 -12.87 -2.63 40.99
N ASN A 337 -12.17 -3.67 41.43
CA ASN A 337 -10.72 -3.68 41.62
C ASN A 337 -10.15 -4.97 41.01
N PRO A 338 -9.31 -4.88 39.96
CA PRO A 338 -8.82 -3.67 39.33
C PRO A 338 -9.86 -2.94 38.47
N ARG A 339 -9.53 -1.70 38.11
CA ARG A 339 -10.29 -0.82 37.22
C ARG A 339 -9.36 -0.13 36.23
N THR A 340 -9.96 0.52 35.22
CA THR A 340 -9.20 1.18 34.16
C THR A 340 -9.80 2.52 33.75
N GLY A 341 -8.97 3.39 33.18
CA GLY A 341 -9.46 4.50 32.37
C GLY A 341 -10.09 3.97 31.07
N GLY A 342 -10.90 4.80 30.40
CA GLY A 342 -11.41 4.49 29.08
C GLY A 342 -10.31 4.51 28.01
N GLY A 343 -10.46 3.73 26.95
CA GLY A 343 -9.54 3.71 25.81
C GLY A 343 -9.68 4.96 24.94
N GLY A 344 -8.58 5.43 24.34
CA GLY A 344 -8.63 6.52 23.37
C GLY A 344 -9.16 6.05 22.00
N GLY A 345 -9.85 6.90 21.25
CA GLY A 345 -10.33 6.57 19.90
C GLY A 345 -9.20 6.53 18.86
N GLY A 346 -9.33 5.68 17.85
CA GLY A 346 -8.41 5.59 16.70
C GLY A 346 -8.48 6.81 15.79
N GLY A 347 -7.39 7.19 15.11
CA GLY A 347 -7.35 8.32 14.18
C GLY A 347 -7.30 7.89 12.71
N CYS A 348 -7.64 8.80 11.78
CA CYS A 348 -7.38 8.65 10.35
C CYS A 348 -7.15 10.03 9.70
N GLY A 349 -8.13 10.59 8.99
CA GLY A 349 -8.14 12.00 8.60
C GLY A 349 -8.36 12.89 9.84
N GLY A 350 -9.38 12.54 10.63
CA GLY A 350 -9.64 13.13 11.94
C GLY A 350 -8.82 12.48 13.05
N SER A 351 -8.60 13.24 14.13
CA SER A 351 -8.00 12.69 15.36
C SER A 351 -9.06 11.97 16.18
N GLY A 352 -8.66 10.90 16.88
CA GLY A 352 -9.53 10.24 17.84
C GLY A 352 -9.64 11.01 19.14
N GLY A 353 -10.75 10.82 19.86
CA GLY A 353 -11.00 11.41 21.17
C GLY A 353 -10.22 10.71 22.28
N ALA A 354 -9.92 11.42 23.36
CA ALA A 354 -9.35 10.82 24.57
C ALA A 354 -10.42 10.05 25.37
N GLY A 355 -10.01 8.96 26.02
CA GLY A 355 -10.86 8.24 26.97
C GLY A 355 -10.97 8.98 28.32
N GLY A 356 -12.05 8.70 29.05
CA GLY A 356 -12.31 9.24 30.37
C GLY A 356 -11.44 8.58 31.44
N GLN A 357 -10.87 9.39 32.34
CA GLN A 357 -10.17 8.87 33.53
C GLN A 357 -11.13 8.26 34.56
N VAL A 358 -10.63 7.50 35.52
CA VAL A 358 -11.38 7.08 36.71
C VAL A 358 -10.60 7.50 37.95
N ASN A 359 -11.16 8.38 38.77
CA ASN A 359 -10.48 8.89 39.97
C ASN A 359 -10.43 7.85 41.10
N THR A 360 -9.76 8.19 42.22
CA THR A 360 -9.63 7.30 43.38
C THR A 360 -10.99 6.87 43.98
N ALA A 361 -12.00 7.74 43.93
CA ALA A 361 -13.35 7.46 44.42
C ALA A 361 -14.20 6.58 43.48
N GLY A 362 -13.72 6.29 42.26
CA GLY A 362 -14.49 5.52 41.27
C GLY A 362 -15.43 6.38 40.43
N ASP A 363 -15.22 7.70 40.38
CA ASP A 363 -15.96 8.60 39.50
C ASP A 363 -15.32 8.54 38.09
N PRO A 364 -16.09 8.15 37.06
CA PRO A 364 -15.62 8.20 35.69
C PRO A 364 -15.69 9.63 35.14
N GLY A 365 -14.60 10.08 34.52
CA GLY A 365 -14.52 11.35 33.80
C GLY A 365 -15.12 11.27 32.40
N THR A 366 -15.39 12.43 31.82
CA THR A 366 -15.88 12.57 30.44
C THR A 366 -14.83 12.15 29.42
N ALA A 367 -15.24 11.38 28.41
CA ALA A 367 -14.44 11.12 27.21
C ALA A 367 -14.68 12.23 26.16
N ALA A 368 -13.86 12.24 25.10
CA ALA A 368 -13.99 13.18 23.99
C ALA A 368 -14.46 12.51 22.70
N ASN A 369 -15.19 13.26 21.87
CA ASN A 369 -15.57 12.84 20.52
C ASN A 369 -14.32 12.76 19.62
N GLY A 370 -14.40 11.99 18.55
CA GLY A 370 -13.45 12.06 17.45
C GLY A 370 -13.66 13.34 16.63
N GLY A 371 -12.58 13.84 16.04
CA GLY A 371 -12.65 14.90 15.04
C GLY A 371 -13.08 14.37 13.68
N ASP A 372 -13.68 15.24 12.87
CA ASP A 372 -14.06 14.92 11.50
C ASP A 372 -12.84 14.68 10.60
N GLY A 373 -13.06 13.89 9.56
CA GLY A 373 -12.10 13.55 8.52
C GLY A 373 -12.06 14.57 7.38
N TYR A 374 -11.57 14.13 6.22
CA TYR A 374 -11.42 15.00 5.05
C TYR A 374 -12.15 14.46 3.82
N ILE A 375 -12.69 15.39 3.05
CA ILE A 375 -13.27 15.13 1.72
C ILE A 375 -12.45 15.95 0.72
N PHE A 376 -11.86 15.27 -0.25
CA PHE A 376 -11.12 15.89 -1.35
C PHE A 376 -11.84 15.65 -2.67
N LYS A 377 -11.96 16.71 -3.46
CA LYS A 377 -12.44 16.67 -4.84
C LYS A 377 -11.38 17.33 -5.71
N THR A 378 -10.70 16.56 -6.54
CA THR A 378 -9.62 17.05 -7.39
C THR A 378 -10.03 16.92 -8.84
N ALA A 379 -10.27 18.06 -9.49
CA ALA A 379 -10.69 18.13 -10.89
C ALA A 379 -9.47 18.02 -11.84
N ALA A 380 -8.88 16.82 -11.93
CA ALA A 380 -7.70 16.56 -12.76
C ALA A 380 -7.69 15.12 -13.28
N ASP A 381 -6.94 14.86 -14.35
CA ASP A 381 -6.66 13.50 -14.84
C ASP A 381 -5.74 12.77 -13.84
N PRO A 382 -6.19 11.68 -13.19
CA PRO A 382 -5.36 10.90 -12.26
C PRO A 382 -4.17 10.20 -12.90
N THR A 383 -4.05 10.16 -14.24
CA THR A 383 -3.09 9.28 -14.91
C THR A 383 -1.63 9.51 -14.51
N ALA A 384 -1.26 10.75 -14.21
CA ALA A 384 0.11 11.08 -13.78
C ALA A 384 0.34 10.88 -12.27
N LEU A 385 -0.69 10.57 -11.50
CA LEU A 385 -0.65 10.49 -10.04
C LEU A 385 -0.57 9.05 -9.51
N PHE A 386 -0.81 8.05 -10.36
CA PHE A 386 -0.84 6.62 -10.01
C PHE A 386 0.21 5.78 -10.72
#